data_AF-A0AAV8DAR9-F1
#
_entry.id   AF-A0AAV8DAR9-F1
#
_cell.length_a   1.000
_cell.length_b   1.000
_cell.length_c   1.000
_cell.angle_alpha   90.00
_cell.angle_beta   90.00
_cell.angle_gamma   90.00
#
_symmetry.space_group_name_H-M   'P 1'
#
loop_
_entity.id
_entity.type
_entity.pdbx_description
1 polymer ?
#
loop_
_entity_poly.entity_id
_entity_poly.type
_entity_poly.pdbx_seq_one_letter_code
_entity_poly.pdbx_strand_id
1 'polypeptide(L)'
;MRIRRPVRFRETEGHMRLLSAGSSPNGIQGLLQYFDLVEGCLNMIAAYETQGNFTYDWILRTRVDGYWTGPLDLKAFKTDSYIVPEGSRYGGLNDRLGIGNRSISDVALSRLSLLPNLASAGFNRQYKYPPSGDIAPVASIASPGPLSGAKCRPCAPHCKGECIEKLGPEKWLGWTEWRNGSLELCDGSQPWQEGWEDFFDKVAGKVTADMRLKVKEMTTEVCLQEMKGLKKKAGRWNGPDPIEICNLGSTSK
;
A
#
# COMPACT_ATOMS: atom_id res chain seq x y z
N MET A 1 -15.57 15.62 21.69
CA MET A 1 -15.19 14.33 21.09
C MET A 1 -16.38 13.39 21.14
N ARG A 2 -16.91 12.94 19.98
CA ARG A 2 -18.05 12.00 19.92
C ARG A 2 -17.51 10.59 19.68
N ILE A 3 -17.36 9.79 20.74
CA ILE A 3 -16.96 8.37 20.62
C ILE A 3 -18.24 7.57 20.37
N ARG A 4 -18.27 6.77 19.29
CA ARG A 4 -19.39 5.89 18.95
C ARG A 4 -18.99 4.43 19.17
N ARG A 5 -19.99 3.58 19.43
CA ARG A 5 -19.77 2.12 19.45
C ARG A 5 -19.46 1.63 18.03
N PRO A 6 -18.53 0.68 17.86
CA PRO A 6 -18.29 0.03 16.59
C PRO A 6 -19.59 -0.60 16.08
N VAL A 7 -19.93 -0.36 14.82
CA VAL A 7 -21.04 -1.04 14.13
C VAL A 7 -20.42 -1.99 13.13
N ARG A 8 -20.94 -3.22 13.01
CA ARG A 8 -20.45 -4.17 12.02
C ARG A 8 -20.66 -3.59 10.63
N PHE A 9 -19.57 -3.41 9.91
CA PHE A 9 -19.60 -3.05 8.50
C PHE A 9 -20.02 -4.28 7.68
N ARG A 10 -20.94 -4.10 6.74
CA ARG A 10 -21.39 -5.19 5.86
C ARG A 10 -20.34 -5.41 4.78
N GLU A 11 -19.57 -6.49 4.91
CA GLU A 11 -18.58 -6.91 3.93
C GLU A 11 -19.26 -7.26 2.59
N THR A 12 -18.70 -6.78 1.49
CA THR A 12 -19.15 -7.15 0.14
C THR A 12 -18.48 -8.46 -0.26
N GLU A 13 -18.92 -9.08 -1.35
CA GLU A 13 -18.27 -10.28 -1.89
C GLU A 13 -16.81 -10.01 -2.29
N GLY A 14 -16.50 -8.79 -2.75
CA GLY A 14 -15.12 -8.33 -2.99
C GLY A 14 -14.29 -8.24 -1.72
N HIS A 15 -14.87 -7.69 -0.63
CA HIS A 15 -14.25 -7.69 0.69
C HIS A 15 -14.02 -9.12 1.17
N MET A 16 -15.00 -10.02 1.10
CA MET A 16 -14.79 -11.40 1.59
C MET A 16 -13.68 -12.14 0.83
N ARG A 17 -13.55 -11.93 -0.49
CA ARG A 17 -12.44 -12.48 -1.30
C ARG A 17 -11.07 -11.87 -0.95
N LEU A 18 -11.05 -10.62 -0.49
CA LEU A 18 -9.84 -9.86 -0.14
C LEU A 18 -9.52 -9.85 1.36
N LEU A 19 -10.41 -10.32 2.24
CA LEU A 19 -10.28 -10.18 3.70
C LEU A 19 -10.21 -11.51 4.47
N SER A 20 -10.49 -12.67 3.84
CA SER A 20 -10.38 -14.01 4.48
C SER A 20 -9.00 -14.68 4.38
N ALA A 21 -8.29 -14.81 5.50
CA ALA A 21 -6.90 -15.30 5.60
C ALA A 21 -6.60 -16.71 5.00
N GLY A 22 -7.60 -17.58 4.86
CA GLY A 22 -7.40 -19.02 4.58
C GLY A 22 -6.93 -19.39 3.17
N SER A 23 -6.80 -18.45 2.24
CA SER A 23 -6.55 -18.76 0.81
C SER A 23 -5.63 -17.78 0.07
N SER A 24 -4.86 -16.94 0.78
CA SER A 24 -4.02 -15.91 0.16
C SER A 24 -2.60 -16.42 -0.17
N PRO A 25 -2.16 -16.41 -1.43
CA PRO A 25 -0.75 -16.60 -1.77
C PRO A 25 0.11 -15.50 -1.10
N ASN A 26 1.21 -15.89 -0.44
CA ASN A 26 2.28 -14.99 0.04
C ASN A 26 1.86 -13.85 1.01
N GLY A 27 0.74 -13.98 1.72
CA GLY A 27 0.34 -13.01 2.77
C GLY A 27 -0.03 -11.60 2.26
N ILE A 28 -0.15 -11.41 0.94
CA ILE A 28 -0.50 -10.11 0.31
C ILE A 28 -1.85 -9.57 0.79
N GLN A 29 -2.73 -10.47 1.20
CA GLN A 29 -4.05 -10.16 1.71
C GLN A 29 -4.03 -9.32 3.00
N GLY A 30 -3.12 -9.57 3.95
CA GLY A 30 -3.09 -8.78 5.19
C GLY A 30 -2.80 -7.29 4.93
N LEU A 31 -2.01 -7.01 3.89
CA LEU A 31 -1.67 -5.65 3.45
C LEU A 31 -2.84 -5.01 2.69
N LEU A 32 -3.45 -5.76 1.76
CA LEU A 32 -4.64 -5.30 1.02
C LEU A 32 -5.83 -5.06 1.95
N GLN A 33 -6.06 -5.97 2.91
CA GLN A 33 -7.05 -5.84 3.98
C GLN A 33 -6.79 -4.59 4.82
N TYR A 34 -5.54 -4.35 5.23
CA TYR A 34 -5.22 -3.15 5.98
C TYR A 34 -5.52 -1.88 5.18
N PHE A 35 -5.11 -1.80 3.91
CA PHE A 35 -5.31 -0.61 3.10
C PHE A 35 -6.78 -0.39 2.72
N ASP A 36 -7.51 -1.45 2.38
CA ASP A 36 -8.94 -1.40 2.10
C ASP A 36 -9.74 -0.97 3.34
N LEU A 37 -9.37 -1.46 4.53
CA LEU A 37 -9.98 -1.01 5.80
C LEU A 37 -9.71 0.48 6.07
N VAL A 38 -8.50 0.96 5.77
CA VAL A 38 -8.14 2.38 5.98
C VAL A 38 -8.88 3.29 5.01
N GLU A 39 -8.97 2.93 3.73
CA GLU A 39 -9.76 3.68 2.75
C GLU A 39 -11.27 3.58 3.01
N GLY A 40 -11.74 2.42 3.47
CA GLY A 40 -13.12 2.21 3.92
C GLY A 40 -13.55 3.18 5.02
N CYS A 41 -12.62 3.64 5.88
CA CYS A 41 -12.91 4.69 6.86
C CYS A 41 -13.37 6.00 6.21
N LEU A 42 -12.80 6.38 5.05
CA LEU A 42 -13.20 7.60 4.34
C LEU A 42 -14.65 7.53 3.86
N ASN A 43 -15.06 6.37 3.35
CA ASN A 43 -16.44 6.14 2.94
C ASN A 43 -17.41 6.27 4.13
N MET A 44 -17.05 5.72 5.28
CA MET A 44 -17.87 5.81 6.49
C MET A 44 -17.96 7.25 7.03
N ILE A 45 -16.84 7.98 7.03
CA ILE A 45 -16.80 9.40 7.42
C ILE A 45 -17.73 10.21 6.51
N ALA A 46 -17.56 10.09 5.20
CA ALA A 46 -18.36 10.84 4.22
C ALA A 46 -19.86 10.52 4.30
N ALA A 47 -20.23 9.24 4.47
CA ALA A 47 -21.61 8.82 4.64
C ALA A 47 -22.26 9.48 5.87
N TYR A 48 -21.51 9.59 6.97
CA TYR A 48 -22.01 10.16 8.21
C TYR A 48 -22.07 11.69 8.19
N GLU A 49 -21.07 12.35 7.59
CA GLU A 49 -21.09 13.79 7.29
C GLU A 49 -22.34 14.16 6.47
N THR A 50 -22.62 13.35 5.45
CA THR A 50 -23.82 13.50 4.60
C THR A 50 -25.11 13.32 5.40
N GLN A 51 -25.21 12.22 6.17
CA GLN A 51 -26.42 11.94 6.97
C GLN A 51 -26.68 13.00 8.02
N GLY A 52 -25.62 13.55 8.63
CA GLY A 52 -25.71 14.54 9.70
C GLY A 52 -25.72 15.99 9.22
N ASN A 53 -25.56 16.24 7.93
CA ASN A 53 -25.40 17.57 7.34
C ASN A 53 -24.31 18.42 8.06
N PHE A 54 -23.15 17.83 8.28
CA PHE A 54 -21.99 18.52 8.86
C PHE A 54 -20.70 17.96 8.27
N THR A 55 -19.60 18.68 8.44
CA THR A 55 -18.25 18.17 8.13
C THR A 55 -17.41 18.16 9.40
N TYR A 56 -16.53 17.17 9.52
CA TYR A 56 -15.59 17.13 10.64
C TYR A 56 -14.48 18.14 10.39
N ASP A 57 -14.15 18.96 11.39
CA ASP A 57 -12.95 19.80 11.32
C ASP A 57 -11.67 18.95 11.36
N TRP A 58 -11.71 17.89 12.17
CA TRP A 58 -10.57 17.03 12.47
C TRP A 58 -10.95 15.55 12.50
N ILE A 59 -10.09 14.72 11.93
CA ILE A 59 -10.17 13.27 11.98
C ILE A 59 -9.06 12.76 12.89
N LEU A 60 -9.46 12.04 13.94
CA LEU A 60 -8.58 11.29 14.82
C LEU A 60 -8.70 9.81 14.44
N ARG A 61 -7.63 9.26 13.85
CA ARG A 61 -7.50 7.83 13.61
C ARG A 61 -6.78 7.20 14.78
N THR A 62 -7.34 6.15 15.34
CA THR A 62 -6.69 5.38 16.40
C THR A 62 -7.26 3.96 16.45
N ARG A 63 -6.53 3.06 17.10
CA ARG A 63 -7.09 1.79 17.56
C ARG A 63 -8.00 2.06 18.76
N VAL A 64 -9.22 1.52 18.70
CA VAL A 64 -10.18 1.63 19.81
C VAL A 64 -9.76 0.81 21.03
N ASP A 65 -8.89 -0.17 20.85
CA ASP A 65 -8.26 -1.00 21.86
C ASP A 65 -6.83 -0.56 22.20
N GLY A 66 -6.40 0.61 21.72
CA GLY A 66 -5.08 1.16 22.00
C GLY A 66 -5.00 1.89 23.33
N TYR A 67 -3.79 1.95 23.91
CA TYR A 67 -3.48 2.75 25.09
C TYR A 67 -2.74 4.03 24.64
N TRP A 68 -3.19 5.19 25.14
CA TRP A 68 -2.45 6.46 25.03
C TRP A 68 -2.09 6.97 26.41
N THR A 69 -0.93 7.60 26.53
CA THR A 69 -0.29 7.93 27.82
C THR A 69 -0.76 9.24 28.42
N GLY A 70 -1.68 9.96 27.77
CA GLY A 70 -2.19 11.23 28.27
C GLY A 70 -3.21 11.88 27.32
N PRO A 71 -3.77 13.04 27.71
CA PRO A 71 -4.62 13.83 26.81
C PRO A 71 -3.85 14.27 25.56
N LEU A 72 -4.56 14.37 24.43
CA LEU A 72 -3.97 14.90 23.20
C LEU A 72 -3.67 16.39 23.34
N ASP A 73 -2.41 16.78 23.17
CA ASP A 73 -2.00 18.18 23.13
C ASP A 73 -2.69 18.89 21.94
N LEU A 74 -3.23 20.08 22.18
CA LEU A 74 -3.84 20.92 21.14
C LEU A 74 -2.84 21.26 20.02
N LYS A 75 -1.54 21.25 20.29
CA LYS A 75 -0.48 21.42 19.28
C LYS A 75 -0.44 20.31 18.22
N ALA A 76 -1.10 19.17 18.47
CA ALA A 76 -1.21 18.09 17.50
C ALA A 76 -2.22 18.39 16.37
N PHE A 77 -3.08 19.39 16.53
CA PHE A 77 -4.08 19.77 15.53
C PHE A 77 -3.51 20.83 14.59
N LYS A 78 -2.70 20.41 13.61
CA LYS A 78 -2.10 21.28 12.58
C LYS A 78 -2.87 21.24 11.26
N THR A 79 -3.12 22.40 10.67
CA THR A 79 -3.97 22.54 9.47
C THR A 79 -3.26 22.13 8.18
N ASP A 80 -1.94 22.04 8.19
CA ASP A 80 -1.08 21.77 7.04
C ASP A 80 -0.44 20.38 7.05
N SER A 81 -0.65 19.60 8.11
CA SER A 81 0.13 18.39 8.37
C SER A 81 -0.73 17.26 8.95
N TYR A 82 -0.44 16.02 8.53
CA TYR A 82 -0.96 14.83 9.20
C TYR A 82 0.01 14.40 10.28
N ILE A 83 -0.40 14.48 11.54
CA ILE A 83 0.44 14.18 12.70
C ILE A 83 0.34 12.70 13.04
N VAL A 84 1.49 12.02 13.07
CA VAL A 84 1.68 10.72 13.72
C VAL A 84 2.55 10.99 14.95
N PRO A 85 2.04 10.80 16.17
CA PRO A 85 2.78 11.14 17.37
C PRO A 85 3.97 10.21 17.59
N GLU A 86 4.96 10.73 18.30
CA GLU A 86 6.16 9.98 18.67
C GLU A 86 5.79 8.71 19.46
N GLY A 87 6.58 7.66 19.24
CA GLY A 87 6.36 6.37 19.87
C GLY A 87 5.31 5.49 19.20
N SER A 88 4.62 5.95 18.13
CA SER A 88 3.69 5.12 17.36
C SER A 88 4.40 3.87 16.84
N ARG A 89 4.13 2.74 17.48
CA ARG A 89 4.73 1.43 17.19
C ARG A 89 3.63 0.38 17.17
N TYR A 90 3.76 -0.60 16.29
CA TYR A 90 2.81 -1.72 16.20
C TYR A 90 2.72 -2.45 17.55
N GLY A 91 1.51 -2.56 18.11
CA GLY A 91 1.28 -3.17 19.42
C GLY A 91 1.88 -2.39 20.61
N GLY A 92 2.35 -1.16 20.40
CA GLY A 92 2.98 -0.31 21.40
C GLY A 92 2.16 0.94 21.75
N LEU A 93 2.82 1.90 22.40
CA LEU A 93 2.22 3.19 22.71
C LEU A 93 1.82 3.92 21.42
N ASN A 94 0.67 4.61 21.42
CA ASN A 94 0.21 5.38 20.27
C ASN A 94 0.08 4.57 18.95
N ASP A 95 -0.11 3.24 19.03
CA ASP A 95 -0.25 2.38 17.84
C ASP A 95 -1.38 2.87 16.92
N ARG A 96 -1.02 3.15 15.65
CA ARG A 96 -1.91 3.67 14.59
C ARG A 96 -2.65 4.97 14.93
N LEU A 97 -2.15 5.73 15.90
CA LEU A 97 -2.65 7.07 16.19
C LEU A 97 -2.27 8.04 15.07
N GLY A 98 -3.23 8.80 14.57
CA GLY A 98 -3.02 9.80 13.52
C GLY A 98 -4.05 10.92 13.61
N ILE A 99 -3.61 12.15 13.40
CA ILE A 99 -4.44 13.36 13.55
C ILE A 99 -4.26 14.22 12.30
N GLY A 100 -5.35 14.63 11.70
CA GLY A 100 -5.32 15.63 10.62
C GLY A 100 -6.67 16.31 10.48
N ASN A 101 -6.69 17.46 9.81
CA ASN A 101 -7.96 18.04 9.40
C ASN A 101 -8.62 17.16 8.32
N ARG A 102 -9.84 17.49 7.91
CA ARG A 102 -10.61 16.66 6.97
C ARG A 102 -9.89 16.38 5.65
N SER A 103 -9.33 17.41 5.02
CA SER A 103 -8.70 17.31 3.70
C SER A 103 -7.35 16.58 3.76
N ILE A 104 -6.52 16.88 4.76
CA ILE A 104 -5.25 16.18 4.97
C ILE A 104 -5.49 14.72 5.35
N SER A 105 -6.57 14.43 6.08
CA SER A 105 -6.95 13.06 6.41
C SER A 105 -7.48 12.29 5.21
N ASP A 106 -8.18 12.93 4.26
CA ASP A 106 -8.52 12.28 2.98
C ASP A 106 -7.26 11.80 2.28
N VAL A 107 -6.26 12.68 2.13
CA VAL A 107 -4.99 12.32 1.48
C VAL A 107 -4.24 11.24 2.28
N ALA A 108 -4.14 11.39 3.60
CA ALA A 108 -3.39 10.45 4.45
C ALA A 108 -4.02 9.06 4.56
N LEU A 109 -5.33 8.94 4.34
CA LEU A 109 -6.05 7.67 4.41
C LEU A 109 -6.29 7.05 3.02
N SER A 110 -6.13 7.81 1.93
CA SER A 110 -6.18 7.35 0.53
C SER A 110 -4.91 6.57 0.14
N ARG A 111 -4.71 5.37 0.69
CA ARG A 111 -3.46 4.60 0.55
C ARG A 111 -3.25 3.90 -0.79
N LEU A 112 -4.31 3.42 -1.42
CA LEU A 112 -4.31 2.74 -2.72
C LEU A 112 -4.78 3.68 -3.83
N SER A 113 -5.88 4.38 -3.59
CA SER A 113 -6.51 5.31 -4.52
C SER A 113 -5.60 6.47 -4.94
N LEU A 114 -4.63 6.86 -4.10
CA LEU A 114 -3.68 7.94 -4.41
C LEU A 114 -2.43 7.45 -5.18
N LEU A 115 -2.20 6.14 -5.29
CA LEU A 115 -0.98 5.60 -5.91
C LEU A 115 -0.78 6.05 -7.38
N PRO A 116 -1.81 6.07 -8.25
CA PRO A 116 -1.65 6.56 -9.63
C PRO A 116 -1.23 8.03 -9.67
N ASN A 117 -1.83 8.87 -8.82
CA ASN A 117 -1.55 10.31 -8.76
C ASN A 117 -0.13 10.59 -8.24
N LEU A 118 0.34 9.81 -7.27
CA LEU A 118 1.71 9.91 -6.77
C LEU A 118 2.71 9.51 -7.86
N ALA A 119 2.43 8.41 -8.59
CA ALA A 119 3.28 7.97 -9.69
C ALA A 119 3.35 9.02 -10.81
N SER A 120 2.21 9.59 -11.22
CA SER A 120 2.15 10.62 -12.26
C SER A 120 2.82 11.93 -11.84
N ALA A 121 2.82 12.25 -10.55
CA ALA A 121 3.54 13.40 -9.98
C ALA A 121 5.05 13.13 -9.81
N GLY A 122 5.57 12.02 -10.34
CA GLY A 122 6.99 11.70 -10.28
C GLY A 122 7.47 11.22 -8.93
N PHE A 123 6.57 10.85 -8.00
CA PHE A 123 6.94 10.19 -6.75
C PHE A 123 7.30 8.72 -7.02
N ASN A 124 8.40 8.51 -7.75
CA ASN A 124 9.06 7.23 -7.89
C ASN A 124 9.84 6.96 -6.61
N ARG A 125 9.21 6.23 -5.69
CA ARG A 125 9.77 5.98 -4.36
C ARG A 125 11.05 5.15 -4.48
N GLN A 126 12.18 5.83 -4.47
CA GLN A 126 13.48 5.22 -4.18
C GLN A 126 13.50 4.88 -2.70
N TYR A 127 14.04 3.70 -2.38
CA TYR A 127 14.20 3.26 -1.00
C TYR A 127 15.68 3.35 -0.67
N LYS A 128 16.00 3.97 0.47
CA LYS A 128 17.37 4.05 0.92
C LYS A 128 17.97 2.64 1.04
N TYR A 129 19.17 2.48 0.51
CA TYR A 129 19.97 1.27 0.62
C TYR A 129 21.39 1.66 1.05
N PRO A 130 22.03 0.97 2.01
CA PRO A 130 21.46 -0.07 2.86
C PRO A 130 20.30 0.46 3.73
N PRO A 131 19.32 -0.40 4.11
CA PRO A 131 18.24 0.01 5.00
C PRO A 131 18.82 0.51 6.33
N SER A 132 18.27 1.60 6.85
CA SER A 132 18.68 2.19 8.14
C SER A 132 17.47 2.57 8.96
N GLY A 133 17.47 2.27 10.26
CA GLY A 133 16.33 2.50 11.15
C GLY A 133 15.16 1.58 10.81
N ASP A 134 13.93 2.10 10.91
CA ASP A 134 12.68 1.34 10.72
C ASP A 134 12.25 1.21 9.24
N ILE A 135 13.13 1.52 8.28
CA ILE A 135 12.79 1.48 6.86
C ILE A 135 12.90 0.05 6.35
N ALA A 136 11.75 -0.59 6.11
CA ALA A 136 11.69 -1.89 5.45
C ALA A 136 12.36 -1.83 4.06
N PRO A 137 13.32 -2.73 3.76
CA PRO A 137 14.00 -2.80 2.48
C PRO A 137 13.12 -3.39 1.40
N VAL A 138 13.70 -3.47 0.22
CA VAL A 138 13.06 -3.99 -0.97
C VAL A 138 13.61 -5.40 -1.22
N ALA A 139 12.75 -6.40 -1.08
CA ALA A 139 13.06 -7.77 -1.43
C ALA A 139 13.08 -7.95 -2.95
N SER A 140 13.92 -8.85 -3.44
CA SER A 140 13.75 -9.39 -4.79
C SER A 140 12.50 -10.27 -4.81
N ILE A 141 11.69 -10.14 -5.86
CA ILE A 141 10.57 -11.09 -6.08
C ILE A 141 11.05 -12.54 -6.27
N ALA A 142 12.36 -12.74 -6.52
CA ALA A 142 12.97 -14.05 -6.64
C ALA A 142 13.44 -14.64 -5.30
N SER A 143 13.19 -13.94 -4.18
CA SER A 143 13.55 -14.46 -2.86
C SER A 143 12.93 -15.85 -2.67
N PRO A 144 13.70 -16.85 -2.19
CA PRO A 144 13.21 -18.23 -2.09
C PRO A 144 12.05 -18.44 -1.11
N GLY A 145 11.98 -17.60 -0.07
CA GLY A 145 11.01 -17.70 1.01
C GLY A 145 9.77 -16.83 0.84
N PRO A 146 8.83 -16.92 1.79
CA PRO A 146 7.61 -16.14 1.76
C PRO A 146 7.91 -14.65 1.97
N LEU A 147 7.52 -13.83 1.00
CA LEU A 147 7.74 -12.38 1.02
C LEU A 147 6.76 -11.61 1.92
N SER A 148 5.79 -12.27 2.55
CA SER A 148 4.79 -11.76 3.52
C SER A 148 4.84 -10.25 3.82
N GLY A 149 4.24 -9.42 2.95
CA GLY A 149 4.12 -7.97 3.16
C GLY A 149 5.40 -7.14 2.98
N ALA A 150 6.50 -7.75 2.50
CA ALA A 150 7.71 -7.06 2.10
C ALA A 150 7.45 -6.22 0.85
N LYS A 151 8.15 -5.08 0.74
CA LYS A 151 8.24 -4.35 -0.52
C LYS A 151 9.05 -5.18 -1.49
N CYS A 152 8.61 -5.32 -2.74
CA CYS A 152 9.28 -6.20 -3.70
C CYS A 152 9.61 -5.48 -5.01
N ARG A 153 10.68 -5.90 -5.68
CA ARG A 153 11.02 -5.51 -7.06
C ARG A 153 11.59 -6.71 -7.84
N PRO A 154 11.31 -6.85 -9.16
CA PRO A 154 12.12 -7.66 -10.07
C PRO A 154 13.52 -7.08 -10.21
N CYS A 155 14.47 -7.66 -9.48
CA CYS A 155 15.87 -7.28 -9.52
C CYS A 155 16.76 -8.52 -9.37
N ALA A 156 17.92 -8.48 -10.01
CA ALA A 156 19.03 -9.30 -9.57
C ALA A 156 19.37 -8.91 -8.12
N PRO A 157 19.41 -9.86 -7.17
CA PRO A 157 19.55 -9.47 -5.79
C PRO A 157 20.96 -8.97 -5.50
N HIS A 158 21.02 -7.77 -4.95
CA HIS A 158 22.24 -7.08 -4.59
C HIS A 158 22.82 -7.60 -3.27
N CYS A 159 21.98 -8.16 -2.38
CA CYS A 159 22.38 -8.65 -1.08
C CYS A 159 21.69 -9.98 -0.75
N LYS A 160 22.50 -10.98 -0.39
CA LYS A 160 22.09 -12.37 -0.09
C LYS A 160 22.89 -12.92 1.09
N GLY A 161 22.33 -13.90 1.80
CA GLY A 161 23.04 -14.65 2.85
C GLY A 161 23.69 -13.75 3.90
N GLU A 162 25.00 -13.89 4.09
CA GLU A 162 25.79 -13.14 5.08
C GLU A 162 25.65 -11.61 4.95
N CYS A 163 25.42 -11.09 3.75
CA CYS A 163 25.14 -9.66 3.55
C CYS A 163 23.87 -9.24 4.30
N ILE A 164 22.82 -10.05 4.26
CA ILE A 164 21.56 -9.77 4.97
C ILE A 164 21.79 -9.87 6.47
N GLU A 165 22.51 -10.88 6.94
CA GLU A 165 22.86 -11.03 8.37
C GLU A 165 23.56 -9.78 8.92
N LYS A 166 24.52 -9.24 8.17
CA LYS A 166 25.24 -8.00 8.50
C LYS A 166 24.35 -6.76 8.54
N LEU A 167 23.26 -6.73 7.78
CA LEU A 167 22.29 -5.63 7.80
C LEU A 167 21.40 -5.65 9.06
N GLY A 168 21.48 -6.69 9.89
CA GLY A 168 20.72 -6.79 11.14
C GLY A 168 19.20 -6.76 10.93
N PRO A 169 18.63 -7.74 10.20
CA PRO A 169 17.24 -7.78 9.76
C PRO A 169 16.22 -7.73 10.89
N GLU A 170 16.59 -8.16 12.09
CA GLU A 170 15.74 -8.05 13.28
C GLU A 170 15.36 -6.59 13.61
N LYS A 171 16.12 -5.61 13.10
CA LYS A 171 15.83 -4.18 13.27
C LYS A 171 14.73 -3.66 12.33
N TRP A 172 14.45 -4.36 11.21
CA TRP A 172 13.55 -3.85 10.16
C TRP A 172 12.55 -4.88 9.60
N LEU A 173 12.67 -6.18 9.90
CA LEU A 173 11.70 -7.25 9.60
C LEU A 173 11.28 -7.95 10.88
N GLY A 174 10.18 -7.49 11.47
CA GLY A 174 9.50 -8.26 12.51
C GLY A 174 8.64 -9.41 11.96
N TRP A 175 8.42 -9.50 10.64
CA TRP A 175 7.36 -10.34 10.06
C TRP A 175 7.71 -11.07 8.74
N THR A 176 8.87 -10.81 8.14
CA THR A 176 9.31 -11.51 6.90
C THR A 176 10.44 -12.46 7.26
N GLU A 177 10.28 -13.74 6.90
CA GLU A 177 11.32 -14.75 7.11
C GLU A 177 12.54 -14.42 6.27
N TRP A 178 13.71 -14.41 6.90
CA TRP A 178 14.97 -14.03 6.27
C TRP A 178 16.09 -15.03 6.52
N ARG A 179 15.90 -15.94 7.48
CA ARG A 179 16.91 -16.95 7.86
C ARG A 179 17.04 -18.01 6.78
N ASN A 180 18.15 -18.75 6.83
CA ASN A 180 18.44 -19.85 5.92
C ASN A 180 18.40 -19.44 4.43
N GLY A 181 18.74 -18.18 4.11
CA GLY A 181 18.76 -17.67 2.74
C GLY A 181 17.38 -17.51 2.11
N SER A 182 16.32 -17.45 2.92
CA SER A 182 14.94 -17.29 2.44
C SER A 182 14.64 -15.90 1.86
N LEU A 183 15.46 -14.90 2.17
CA LEU A 183 15.31 -13.54 1.67
C LEU A 183 16.50 -13.12 0.81
N GLU A 184 16.22 -12.35 -0.23
CA GLU A 184 17.22 -11.68 -1.05
C GLU A 184 16.77 -10.23 -1.28
N LEU A 185 17.69 -9.25 -1.21
CA LEU A 185 17.34 -7.83 -1.29
C LEU A 185 17.82 -7.17 -2.58
N CYS A 186 17.01 -6.25 -3.09
CA CYS A 186 17.38 -5.29 -4.12
C CYS A 186 18.08 -4.07 -3.51
N ASP A 187 18.95 -3.44 -4.30
CA ASP A 187 19.27 -2.04 -4.06
C ASP A 187 18.08 -1.17 -4.51
N GLY A 188 17.26 -0.77 -3.53
CA GLY A 188 16.08 0.06 -3.77
C GLY A 188 16.39 1.53 -4.09
N SER A 189 17.65 1.95 -3.95
CA SER A 189 18.09 3.34 -4.15
C SER A 189 18.29 3.66 -5.63
N GLN A 190 18.53 2.64 -6.44
CA GLN A 190 18.76 2.77 -7.87
C GLN A 190 17.44 2.75 -8.67
N PRO A 191 17.47 3.24 -9.93
CA PRO A 191 16.42 2.98 -10.91
C PRO A 191 16.17 1.48 -11.11
N TRP A 192 15.13 1.18 -11.89
CA TRP A 192 14.90 -0.19 -12.35
C TRP A 192 16.13 -0.70 -13.11
N GLN A 193 16.53 -1.94 -12.82
CA GLN A 193 17.64 -2.59 -13.52
C GLN A 193 17.30 -2.74 -15.01
N GLU A 194 18.27 -2.52 -15.88
CA GLU A 194 18.11 -2.84 -17.30
C GLU A 194 17.78 -4.33 -17.48
N GLY A 195 16.75 -4.64 -18.28
CA GLY A 195 16.26 -6.00 -18.47
C GLY A 195 15.50 -6.59 -17.26
N TRP A 196 14.98 -5.75 -16.36
CA TRP A 196 14.14 -6.21 -15.24
C TRP A 196 12.92 -7.00 -15.73
N GLU A 197 12.42 -6.71 -16.93
CA GLU A 197 11.29 -7.41 -17.55
C GLU A 197 11.59 -8.89 -17.77
N ASP A 198 12.78 -9.22 -18.29
CA ASP A 198 13.19 -10.60 -18.54
C ASP A 198 13.37 -11.35 -17.22
N PHE A 199 13.91 -10.66 -16.21
CA PHE A 199 14.00 -11.18 -14.86
C PHE A 199 12.60 -11.43 -14.26
N PHE A 200 11.68 -10.48 -14.42
CA PHE A 200 10.31 -10.61 -13.95
C PHE A 200 9.62 -11.80 -14.61
N ASP A 201 9.68 -11.92 -15.93
CA ASP A 201 9.00 -12.97 -16.68
C ASP A 201 9.50 -14.36 -16.28
N LYS A 202 10.80 -14.48 -16.03
CA LYS A 202 11.42 -15.71 -15.53
C LYS A 202 10.89 -16.11 -14.15
N VAL A 203 10.69 -15.14 -13.25
CA VAL A 203 10.40 -15.40 -11.83
C VAL A 203 8.89 -15.45 -11.54
N ALA A 204 8.11 -14.56 -12.16
CA ALA A 204 6.66 -14.45 -11.96
C ALA A 204 5.86 -15.59 -12.62
N GLY A 205 6.53 -16.38 -13.46
CA GLY A 205 5.95 -17.51 -14.18
C GLY A 205 5.20 -17.08 -15.44
N LYS A 206 4.99 -18.06 -16.33
CA LYS A 206 4.49 -17.86 -17.69
C LYS A 206 3.18 -17.05 -17.76
N VAL A 207 2.20 -17.37 -16.93
CA VAL A 207 0.89 -16.70 -16.96
C VAL A 207 1.03 -15.19 -16.70
N THR A 208 1.82 -14.82 -15.70
CA THR A 208 2.04 -13.42 -15.34
C THR A 208 2.89 -12.69 -16.38
N ALA A 209 3.90 -13.39 -16.94
CA ALA A 209 4.72 -12.89 -18.03
C ALA A 209 3.88 -12.60 -19.29
N ASP A 210 3.04 -13.54 -19.70
CA ASP A 210 2.15 -13.41 -20.86
C ASP A 210 1.18 -12.21 -20.68
N MET A 211 0.68 -12.00 -19.46
CA MET A 211 -0.15 -10.82 -19.15
C MET A 211 0.64 -9.51 -19.28
N ARG A 212 1.87 -9.45 -18.77
CA ARG A 212 2.73 -8.26 -18.89
C ARG A 212 3.03 -7.93 -20.35
N LEU A 213 3.37 -8.95 -21.15
CA LEU A 213 3.61 -8.80 -22.58
C LEU A 213 2.36 -8.32 -23.32
N LYS A 214 1.19 -8.89 -23.01
CA LYS A 214 -0.10 -8.44 -23.57
C LYS A 214 -0.34 -6.95 -23.28
N VAL A 215 -0.06 -6.49 -22.06
CA VAL A 215 -0.19 -5.07 -21.68
C VAL A 215 0.85 -4.21 -22.39
N LYS A 216 2.10 -4.67 -22.50
CA LYS A 216 3.20 -3.95 -23.19
C LYS A 216 2.91 -3.71 -24.67
N GLU A 217 2.30 -4.68 -25.33
CA GLU A 217 1.95 -4.62 -26.76
C GLU A 217 0.55 -4.02 -27.01
N MET A 218 -0.17 -3.68 -25.95
CA MET A 218 -1.55 -3.21 -26.03
C MET A 218 -1.64 -1.85 -26.71
N THR A 219 -2.46 -1.76 -27.76
CA THR A 219 -2.84 -0.49 -28.37
C THR A 219 -3.78 0.30 -27.47
N THR A 220 -3.80 1.63 -27.59
CA THR A 220 -4.71 2.50 -26.85
C THR A 220 -6.18 2.12 -27.05
N GLU A 221 -6.56 1.69 -28.26
CA GLU A 221 -7.91 1.25 -28.62
C GLU A 221 -8.32 -0.01 -27.83
N VAL A 222 -7.45 -1.02 -27.78
CA VAL A 222 -7.66 -2.25 -27.01
C VAL A 222 -7.73 -1.95 -25.52
N CYS A 223 -6.83 -1.10 -25.00
CA CYS A 223 -6.86 -0.66 -23.61
C CYS A 223 -8.21 -0.01 -23.25
N LEU A 224 -8.70 0.90 -24.09
CA LEU A 224 -9.98 1.57 -23.89
C LEU A 224 -11.16 0.60 -23.85
N GLN A 225 -11.17 -0.37 -24.76
CA GLN A 225 -12.19 -1.43 -24.80
C GLN A 225 -12.17 -2.25 -23.52
N GLU A 226 -11.01 -2.74 -23.09
CA GLU A 226 -10.88 -3.54 -21.87
C GLU A 226 -11.23 -2.73 -20.61
N MET A 227 -10.78 -1.47 -20.51
CA MET A 227 -11.08 -0.59 -19.39
C MET A 227 -12.55 -0.20 -19.30
N LYS A 228 -13.24 0.02 -20.44
CA LYS A 228 -14.70 0.19 -20.47
C LYS A 228 -15.42 -1.09 -20.04
N GLY A 229 -14.93 -2.24 -20.46
CA GLY A 229 -15.44 -3.54 -20.03
C GLY A 229 -15.29 -3.74 -18.52
N LEU A 230 -14.14 -3.38 -17.95
CA LEU A 230 -13.87 -3.41 -16.51
C LEU A 230 -14.77 -2.43 -15.75
N LYS A 231 -14.89 -1.19 -16.23
CA LYS A 231 -15.75 -0.15 -15.64
C LYS A 231 -17.22 -0.59 -15.57
N LYS A 232 -17.72 -1.30 -16.59
CA LYS A 232 -19.09 -1.87 -16.59
C LYS A 232 -19.30 -2.98 -15.56
N LYS A 233 -18.24 -3.72 -15.20
CA LYS A 233 -18.29 -4.77 -14.17
C LYS A 233 -18.21 -4.19 -12.76
N ALA A 234 -17.73 -2.95 -12.61
CA ALA A 234 -17.68 -2.27 -11.32
C ALA A 234 -19.06 -1.68 -10.98
N GLY A 235 -19.58 -1.98 -9.78
CA GLY A 235 -20.84 -1.39 -9.30
C GLY A 235 -20.79 0.12 -9.10
N ARG A 236 -19.59 0.70 -8.99
CA ARG A 236 -19.30 2.14 -8.98
C ARG A 236 -17.85 2.35 -9.42
N TRP A 237 -17.62 3.27 -10.36
CA TRP A 237 -16.27 3.63 -10.82
C TRP A 237 -15.89 5.01 -10.29
N ASN A 238 -14.96 5.06 -9.35
CA ASN A 238 -14.40 6.29 -8.80
C ASN A 238 -12.88 6.32 -9.05
N GLY A 239 -12.51 6.48 -10.32
CA GLY A 239 -11.13 6.56 -10.79
C GLY A 239 -11.06 7.34 -12.11
N PRO A 240 -9.86 7.58 -12.64
CA PRO A 240 -9.66 8.32 -13.89
C PRO A 240 -10.48 7.74 -15.04
N ASP A 241 -10.77 8.57 -16.05
CA ASP A 241 -11.49 8.07 -17.22
C ASP A 241 -10.61 7.03 -17.96
N PRO A 242 -11.19 5.95 -18.50
CA PRO A 242 -10.44 4.98 -19.30
C PRO A 242 -9.48 5.59 -20.32
N ILE A 243 -9.82 6.72 -20.96
CA ILE A 243 -8.90 7.38 -21.91
C ILE A 243 -7.65 7.92 -21.25
N GLU A 244 -7.77 8.47 -20.05
CA GLU A 244 -6.64 9.00 -19.27
C GLU A 244 -5.70 7.85 -18.86
N ILE A 245 -6.27 6.74 -18.38
CA ILE A 245 -5.53 5.54 -17.99
C ILE A 245 -4.73 4.98 -19.17
N CYS A 246 -5.36 4.88 -20.34
CA CYS A 246 -4.70 4.33 -21.53
C CYS A 246 -3.65 5.26 -22.14
N ASN A 247 -3.83 6.58 -22.03
CA ASN A 247 -2.83 7.55 -22.49
C ASN A 247 -1.56 7.52 -21.62
N LEU A 248 -1.70 7.41 -20.30
CA LEU A 248 -0.56 7.27 -19.38
C LEU A 248 0.31 6.03 -19.68
N GLY A 249 -0.32 4.92 -20.08
CA GLY A 249 0.38 3.71 -20.49
C GLY A 249 1.12 3.87 -21.84
N SER A 250 0.64 4.75 -22.71
CA SER A 250 1.17 4.95 -24.06
C SER A 250 2.40 5.87 -24.09
N THR A 251 2.55 6.75 -23.10
CA THR A 251 3.68 7.70 -22.97
C THR A 251 4.96 7.11 -22.38
N SER A 252 4.95 5.84 -21.96
CA SER A 252 6.12 5.15 -21.38
C SER A 252 6.91 4.29 -22.39
N LYS A 253 6.79 4.56 -23.68
CA LYS A 253 7.63 3.95 -24.74
C LYS A 253 8.88 4.76 -25.00
#